data_AF-A0AAE4D8Q5-F1
#
_entry.id   AF-A0AAE4D8Q5-F1
#
_cell.length_a   1.000
_cell.length_b   1.000
_cell.length_c   1.000
_cell.angle_alpha   90.00
_cell.angle_beta   90.00
_cell.angle_gamma   90.00
#
_symmetry.space_group_name_H-M   'P 1'
#
loop_
_entity.id
_entity.type
_entity.pdbx_description
1 polymer ?
#
loop_
_entity_poly.entity_id
_entity_poly.type
_entity_poly.pdbx_seq_one_letter_code
_entity_poly.pdbx_strand_id
1 'polypeptide(L)' 'MSYEVTQYDARIDSKKRITLRGAKTEYFHVAEHDDGTIVLSPRTLVHPNQVSEAYKEIRSKHGDSLDKLAE' A
#
# COMPACT_ATOMS: atom_id res chain seq x y z
N MET A 1 0.86 10.61 18.37
CA MET A 1 -0.05 9.50 18.01
C MET A 1 0.74 8.20 18.05
N SER A 2 0.35 7.25 18.90
CA SER A 2 0.86 5.87 18.83
C SER A 2 0.08 5.12 17.76
N TYR A 3 0.76 4.61 16.74
CA TYR A 3 0.17 3.74 15.74
C TYR A 3 0.13 2.32 16.32
N GLU A 4 -1.06 1.84 16.65
CA GLU A 4 -1.28 0.44 17.00
C GLU A 4 -0.91 -0.44 15.80
N VAL A 5 0.11 -1.29 15.98
CA VAL A 5 0.56 -2.22 14.94
C VAL A 5 -0.22 -3.53 15.13
N THR A 6 -1.16 -3.80 14.24
CA THR A 6 -1.87 -5.09 14.23
C THR A 6 -0.98 -6.16 13.59
N GLN A 7 -0.52 -7.12 14.39
CA GLN A 7 0.23 -8.29 13.94
C GLN A 7 -0.63 -9.54 14.06
N TYR A 8 -0.57 -10.42 13.06
CA TYR A 8 -1.26 -11.71 13.07
C TYR A 8 -0.62 -12.68 12.09
N ASP A 9 -0.72 -13.97 12.41
CA ASP A 9 -0.34 -15.03 11.49
C ASP A 9 -1.48 -15.33 10.53
N ALA A 10 -1.14 -15.57 9.26
CA ALA A 10 -2.09 -15.97 8.24
C ALA A 10 -1.54 -17.12 7.41
N ARG A 11 -2.44 -18.07 7.10
CA ARG A 11 -2.12 -19.23 6.27
C ARG A 11 -2.41 -18.93 4.81
N ILE A 12 -1.51 -19.38 3.94
CA ILE A 12 -1.71 -19.38 2.49
C ILE A 12 -2.72 -20.47 2.09
N ASP A 13 -3.68 -20.09 1.26
CA ASP A 13 -4.66 -21.03 0.71
C ASP A 13 -4.10 -21.86 -0.47
N SER A 14 -4.90 -22.80 -0.98
CA SER A 14 -4.50 -23.66 -2.11
C SER A 14 -4.20 -22.90 -3.40
N LYS A 15 -4.64 -21.64 -3.52
CA LYS A 15 -4.42 -20.76 -4.67
C LYS A 15 -3.29 -19.77 -4.44
N LYS A 16 -2.48 -19.97 -3.39
CA LYS A 16 -1.35 -19.09 -3.03
C LYS A 16 -1.77 -17.68 -2.60
N ARG A 17 -2.95 -17.52 -2.01
CA ARG A 17 -3.46 -16.23 -1.52
C ARG A 17 -3.36 -16.13 0.00
N ILE A 18 -3.17 -14.91 0.50
CA ILE A 18 -3.24 -14.55 1.92
C ILE A 18 -4.40 -13.57 2.12
N THR A 19 -5.13 -13.69 3.23
CA THR A 19 -6.22 -12.76 3.56
C THR A 19 -5.71 -11.68 4.49
N LEU A 20 -5.76 -10.42 4.03
CA LEU A 20 -5.42 -9.26 4.85
C LEU A 20 -6.61 -8.85 5.73
N ARG A 21 -6.48 -9.04 7.04
CA ARG A 21 -7.50 -8.61 8.01
C ARG A 21 -7.44 -7.10 8.18
N GLY A 22 -8.55 -6.40 7.91
CA GLY A 22 -8.64 -4.95 8.07
C GLY A 22 -8.03 -4.12 6.92
N ALA A 23 -8.00 -4.66 5.70
CA ALA A 23 -7.56 -3.91 4.52
C ALA A 23 -8.37 -2.61 4.37
N LYS A 24 -7.68 -1.46 4.32
CA LYS A 24 -8.30 -0.13 4.18
C LYS A 24 -8.60 0.26 2.73
N THR A 25 -7.99 -0.44 1.77
CA THR A 25 -8.15 -0.23 0.33
C THR A 25 -8.35 -1.56 -0.36
N GLU A 26 -8.92 -1.54 -1.56
CA GLU A 26 -9.14 -2.75 -2.36
C GLU A 26 -7.91 -3.15 -3.17
N TYR A 27 -7.10 -2.17 -3.55
CA TYR A 27 -5.94 -2.38 -4.42
C TYR A 27 -4.64 -2.12 -3.66
N PHE A 28 -3.64 -2.93 -3.97
CA PHE A 28 -2.29 -2.81 -3.42
C PHE A 28 -1.30 -3.02 -4.55
N HIS A 29 -0.18 -2.30 -4.47
CA HIS A 29 1.01 -2.67 -5.20
C HIS A 29 1.85 -3.60 -4.36
N VAL A 30 2.30 -4.68 -5.01
CA VAL A 30 3.06 -5.76 -4.39
C VAL A 30 4.50 -5.66 -4.90
N ALA A 31 5.45 -5.55 -3.98
CA ALA A 31 6.87 -5.71 -4.24
C ALA A 31 7.37 -6.92 -3.45
N GLU A 32 7.98 -7.87 -4.14
CA GLU A 32 8.60 -9.05 -3.55
C GLU A 32 10.12 -8.89 -3.63
N HIS A 33 10.79 -9.14 -2.51
CA HIS A 33 12.25 -9.04 -2.38
C HIS A 33 12.88 -10.44 -2.38
N ASP A 34 14.18 -10.51 -2.65
CA ASP A 34 14.93 -11.77 -2.78
C ASP A 34 14.95 -12.61 -1.49
N ASP A 35 14.75 -11.98 -0.33
CA ASP A 35 14.66 -12.62 0.98
C ASP A 35 13.26 -13.21 1.26
N GLY A 36 12.32 -13.07 0.32
CA GLY A 36 10.93 -13.49 0.45
C GLY A 36 10.04 -12.49 1.20
N THR A 37 10.56 -11.30 1.55
CA THR A 37 9.76 -10.23 2.12
C THR A 37 8.82 -9.65 1.06
N ILE A 38 7.54 -9.51 1.40
CA ILE A 38 6.53 -8.89 0.54
C ILE A 38 6.08 -7.56 1.15
N VAL A 39 6.26 -6.47 0.39
CA VAL A 39 5.78 -5.13 0.76
C VAL A 39 4.51 -4.83 0.00
N LEU A 40 3.46 -4.43 0.74
CA LEU A 40 2.16 -4.06 0.21
C LEU A 40 1.93 -2.56 0.40
N SER A 41 1.87 -1.81 -0.70
CA SER A 41 1.55 -0.38 -0.67
C SER A 41 0.10 -0.14 -1.13
N PRO A 42 -0.78 0.46 -0.31
CA PRO A 42 -2.15 0.78 -0.69
C PRO A 42 -2.22 1.59 -1.98
N ARG A 43 -3.18 1.28 -2.86
CA ARG A 43 -3.45 2.05 -4.08
C ARG A 43 -4.94 2.33 -4.24
N THR A 44 -5.24 3.46 -4.87
CA THR A 44 -6.57 3.80 -5.32
C THR A 44 -6.63 3.62 -6.84
N LEU A 45 -7.60 2.86 -7.32
CA LEU A 45 -7.85 2.75 -8.75
C LEU A 45 -8.55 4.02 -9.22
N VAL A 46 -7.94 4.71 -10.18
CA VAL A 46 -8.49 5.94 -10.77
C VAL A 46 -8.61 5.78 -12.27
N HIS A 47 -9.66 6.39 -12.85
CA HIS A 47 -9.88 6.33 -14.28
C HIS A 47 -8.67 6.92 -15.03
N PRO A 48 -8.19 6.33 -16.14
CA PRO A 48 -6.99 6.80 -16.87
C PRO A 48 -6.99 8.30 -17.18
N ASN A 49 -8.15 8.84 -17.58
CA ASN A 49 -8.31 10.27 -17.91
C ASN A 49 -8.26 11.21 -16.68
N GLN A 50 -8.26 10.67 -15.47
CA GLN A 50 -8.23 11.43 -14.21
C GLN A 50 -6.91 11.23 -13.44
N VAL A 51 -5.95 10.48 -14.01
CA VAL A 51 -4.68 10.19 -13.36
C VAL A 51 -3.94 11.46 -12.97
N SER A 52 -4.02 12.53 -13.78
CA SER A 52 -3.36 13.81 -13.48
C SER A 52 -3.91 14.49 -12.21
N GLU A 53 -5.23 14.49 -12.03
CA GLU A 53 -5.87 15.13 -10.88
C GLU A 53 -5.77 14.26 -9.63
N ALA A 54 -5.97 12.95 -9.78
CA ALA A 54 -5.75 12.00 -8.70
C ALA A 54 -4.30 12.00 -8.20
N TYR A 55 -3.32 12.09 -9.10
CA TYR A 55 -1.91 12.18 -8.72
C TYR A 55 -1.62 13.46 -7.91
N LYS A 56 -2.17 14.61 -8.33
CA LYS A 56 -2.05 15.88 -7.60
C LYS A 56 -2.69 15.79 -6.21
N GLU A 57 -3.88 15.19 -6.12
CA GLU A 57 -4.59 15.03 -4.86
C GLU A 57 -3.87 14.08 -3.89
N ILE A 58 -3.37 12.94 -4.37
CA ILE A 58 -2.57 11.99 -3.58
C ILE A 58 -1.28 12.66 -3.11
N ARG A 59 -0.59 13.41 -3.99
CA ARG A 59 0.62 14.16 -3.62
C ARG A 59 0.34 15.25 -2.59
N SER A 60 -0.79 15.95 -2.70
CA SER A 60 -1.20 16.94 -1.69
C SER A 60 -1.51 16.31 -0.32
N LYS A 61 -1.97 15.05 -0.28
CA LYS A 61 -2.35 14.35 0.97
C LYS A 61 -1.18 13.62 1.64
N HIS A 62 -0.18 13.20 0.87
CA HIS A 62 0.90 12.31 1.34
C HIS A 62 2.33 12.79 1.01
N GLY A 63 2.48 13.84 0.20
CA GLY A 63 3.76 14.27 -0.38
C GLY A 63 4.76 14.90 0.60
N ASP A 64 4.31 15.49 1.70
CA ASP A 64 5.19 16.13 2.69
C ASP A 64 6.14 15.15 3.41
N SER A 65 5.93 13.84 3.23
CA SER A 65 6.71 12.78 3.87
C SER A 65 7.87 12.26 3.00
N LEU A 66 7.85 12.50 1.68
CA LEU A 66 8.83 11.94 0.73
C LEU A 66 9.99 12.90 0.46
N ASP A 67 9.77 14.20 0.53
CA ASP A 67 10.83 15.20 0.31
C ASP A 67 11.85 15.26 1.47
N LYS A 68 11.50 14.74 2.66
CA LYS A 68 12.37 14.70 3.85
C LYS A 68 13.32 13.49 3.94
N LEU A 69 13.29 12.58 2.96
CA LEU A 69 14.24 11.47 2.84
C LEU A 69 15.32 11.73 1.77
N ALA A 70 15.21 12.85 1.06
CA ALA A 70 16.13 13.25 0.00
C ALA A 70 17.17 14.30 0.45
N GLU A 71 17.28 14.54 1.77
CA GLU A 71 18.28 15.41 2.43
C GLU A 71 19.05 14.60 3.47
#